data_AF-A0A7H8MAX3-F1
#
_entry.id   AF-A0A7H8MAX3-F1
#
_cell.length_a   1.000
_cell.length_b   1.000
_cell.length_c   1.000
_cell.angle_alpha   90.00
_cell.angle_beta   90.00
_cell.angle_gamma   90.00
#
_symmetry.space_group_name_H-M   'P 1'
#
loop_
_entity.id
_entity.type
_entity.pdbx_description
1 polymer ?
#
loop_
_entity_poly.entity_id
_entity_poly.type
_entity_poly.pdbx_seq_one_letter_code
_entity_poly.pdbx_strand_id
1 'polypeptide(L)'
;MQLIATDDIGRIAAHVIDHQDDYLGVELEIAGDELTFCEVAAIYEKVTGVPTRLVALPVEGRMFEWFAESGYQADLAKLRDHFPGLLTFRDWLGGQVR
;
A
#
# COMPACT_ATOMS: atom_id res chain seq x y z
N MET A 1 7.56 -4.33 -2.35
CA MET A 1 6.13 -4.71 -2.30
C MET A 1 5.35 -3.44 -2.08
N GLN A 2 4.34 -3.19 -2.91
CA GLN A 2 3.50 -2.00 -2.77
C GLN A 2 2.28 -2.31 -1.90
N LEU A 3 1.87 -1.31 -1.11
CA LEU A 3 0.83 -1.40 -0.10
C LEU A 3 -0.15 -0.25 -0.30
N ILE A 4 -1.43 -0.49 -0.04
CA ILE A 4 -2.47 0.54 -0.06
C ILE A 4 -3.35 0.40 1.19
N ALA A 5 -3.66 1.51 1.85
CA ALA A 5 -4.64 1.54 2.93
C ALA A 5 -6.05 1.39 2.35
N THR A 6 -6.89 0.56 2.97
CA THR A 6 -8.27 0.35 2.50
C THR A 6 -9.09 1.65 2.49
N ASP A 7 -8.84 2.55 3.44
CA ASP A 7 -9.45 3.87 3.48
C ASP A 7 -9.10 4.72 2.25
N ASP A 8 -7.87 4.61 1.75
CA ASP A 8 -7.44 5.34 0.55
C ASP A 8 -8.04 4.77 -0.72
N ILE A 9 -8.32 3.45 -0.78
CA ILE A 9 -9.11 2.87 -1.88
C ILE A 9 -10.49 3.54 -1.93
N GLY A 10 -11.13 3.72 -0.78
CA GLY A 10 -12.43 4.40 -0.69
C GLY A 10 -12.36 5.86 -1.15
N ARG A 11 -11.31 6.58 -0.75
CA ARG A 11 -11.09 7.99 -1.17
C ARG A 11 -10.84 8.12 -2.67
N ILE A 12 -9.99 7.25 -3.23
CA ILE A 12 -9.72 7.22 -4.67
C ILE A 12 -10.99 6.87 -5.44
N ALA A 13 -11.74 5.85 -5.00
CA ALA A 13 -12.99 5.47 -5.64
C ALA A 13 -14.01 6.61 -5.66
N ALA A 14 -14.17 7.33 -4.54
CA ALA A 14 -15.02 8.52 -4.49
C ALA A 14 -14.57 9.59 -5.49
N HIS A 15 -13.27 9.89 -5.54
CA HIS A 15 -12.72 10.85 -6.50
C HIS A 15 -12.97 10.45 -7.96
N VAL A 16 -12.74 9.18 -8.29
CA VAL A 16 -12.95 8.63 -9.65
C VAL A 16 -14.42 8.73 -10.06
N ILE A 17 -15.35 8.46 -9.15
CA ILE A 17 -16.79 8.58 -9.41
C ILE A 17 -17.17 10.05 -9.67
N ASP A 18 -16.65 10.99 -8.88
CA ASP A 18 -16.92 12.43 -9.05
C ASP A 18 -16.33 13.00 -10.35
N HIS A 19 -15.32 12.34 -10.92
CA HIS A 19 -14.60 12.76 -12.14
C HIS A 19 -14.68 11.70 -13.25
N GLN A 20 -15.81 11.00 -13.37
CA GLN A 20 -15.96 9.81 -14.22
C GLN A 20 -15.49 9.99 -15.68
N ASP A 21 -15.63 11.19 -16.25
CA ASP A 21 -15.24 11.48 -17.63
C ASP A 21 -13.73 11.33 -17.86
N ASP A 22 -12.92 11.55 -16.81
CA ASP A 22 -11.46 11.42 -16.85
C ASP A 22 -10.97 9.98 -16.65
N TYR A 23 -11.83 9.10 -16.11
CA TYR A 23 -11.46 7.75 -15.67
C TYR A 23 -12.20 6.62 -16.39
N LEU A 24 -13.19 6.92 -17.22
CA LEU A 24 -13.95 5.90 -17.92
C LEU A 24 -13.04 5.07 -18.84
N GLY A 25 -12.97 3.76 -18.59
CA GLY A 25 -12.11 2.85 -19.35
C GLY A 25 -10.62 2.90 -18.97
N VAL A 26 -10.27 3.68 -17.94
CA VAL A 26 -8.90 3.75 -17.42
C VAL A 26 -8.69 2.64 -16.38
N GLU A 27 -7.61 1.89 -16.53
CA GLU A 27 -7.08 1.02 -15.50
C GLU A 27 -6.07 1.82 -14.66
N LEU A 28 -6.30 1.91 -13.36
CA LEU A 28 -5.46 2.66 -12.42
C LEU A 28 -4.91 1.72 -11.36
N GLU A 29 -3.60 1.49 -11.38
CA GLU A 29 -2.91 0.81 -10.30
C GLU A 29 -2.67 1.78 -9.13
N ILE A 30 -2.90 1.33 -7.89
CA ILE A 30 -2.89 2.20 -6.70
C ILE A 30 -2.01 1.63 -5.59
N ALA A 31 -1.23 2.52 -4.97
CA ALA A 31 -0.37 2.24 -3.82
C ALA A 31 -0.15 3.53 -3.00
N GLY A 32 -0.05 3.40 -1.68
CA GLY A 32 0.33 4.48 -0.77
C GLY A 32 1.77 4.38 -0.26
N ASP A 33 2.34 3.16 -0.27
CA ASP A 33 3.69 2.90 0.19
C ASP A 33 4.35 1.74 -0.57
N GLU A 34 5.68 1.70 -0.54
CA GLU A 34 6.48 0.62 -1.12
C GLU A 34 7.59 0.22 -0.16
N LEU A 35 7.54 -1.02 0.33
CA LEU A 35 8.42 -1.50 1.38
C LEU A 35 8.88 -2.95 1.12
N THR A 36 10.00 -3.29 1.72
CA THR A 36 10.42 -4.66 1.97
C THR A 36 9.75 -5.20 3.24
N PHE A 37 9.66 -6.53 3.37
CA PHE A 37 9.13 -7.16 4.59
C PHE A 37 9.95 -6.82 5.85
N CYS A 38 11.27 -6.60 5.71
CA CYS A 38 12.11 -6.15 6.81
C CYS A 38 11.75 -4.74 7.29
N GLU A 39 11.45 -3.82 6.36
CA GLU A 39 11.01 -2.47 6.70
C GLU A 39 9.63 -2.47 7.35
N VAL A 40 8.71 -3.32 6.88
CA VAL A 40 7.40 -3.52 7.53
C VAL A 40 7.59 -3.94 9.00
N ALA A 41 8.43 -4.94 9.28
CA ALA A 41 8.71 -5.39 10.64
C ALA A 41 9.32 -4.27 11.51
N ALA A 42 10.26 -3.50 10.96
CA ALA A 42 10.91 -2.40 11.67
C ALA A 42 9.93 -1.25 11.97
N ILE A 43 9.05 -0.89 11.02
CA ILE A 43 8.01 0.11 11.23
C ILE A 43 7.01 -0.37 12.29
N TYR A 44 6.60 -1.64 12.22
CA TYR A 44 5.67 -2.23 13.18
C TYR A 44 6.22 -2.15 14.61
N GLU A 45 7.46 -2.59 14.83
CA GLU A 45 8.11 -2.47 16.14
C GLU A 45 8.18 -1.01 16.61
N LYS A 46 8.59 -0.10 15.73
CA LYS A 46 8.72 1.32 16.06
C LYS A 46 7.39 1.97 16.46
N VAL A 47 6.30 1.61 15.81
CA VAL A 47 4.97 2.20 16.07
C VAL A 47 4.30 1.55 17.28
N THR A 48 4.42 0.23 17.43
CA THR A 48 3.73 -0.52 18.50
C THR A 48 4.53 -0.64 19.80
N GLY A 49 5.85 -0.50 19.74
CA GLY A 49 6.76 -0.82 20.84
C GLY A 49 6.94 -2.33 21.09
N VAL A 50 6.35 -3.19 20.25
CA VAL A 50 6.44 -4.65 20.38
C VAL A 50 7.63 -5.15 19.55
N PRO A 51 8.62 -5.85 20.16
CA PRO A 51 9.72 -6.44 19.42
C PRO A 51 9.23 -7.31 18.26
N THR A 52 9.60 -6.95 17.03
CA THR A 52 9.07 -7.54 15.81
C THR A 52 10.19 -7.91 14.86
N ARG A 53 10.11 -9.10 14.27
CA ARG A 53 11.06 -9.56 13.26
C ARG A 53 10.33 -10.26 12.13
N LEU A 54 10.91 -10.17 10.93
CA LEU A 54 10.49 -10.99 9.81
C LEU A 54 10.80 -12.46 10.09
N VAL A 55 9.80 -13.32 9.95
CA VAL A 55 9.98 -14.78 9.88
C VAL A 55 9.52 -15.19 8.50
N ALA A 56 10.47 -15.56 7.63
CA ALA A 56 10.14 -16.08 6.31
C ALA A 56 9.48 -17.45 6.48
N LEU A 57 8.25 -17.58 5.99
CA LEU A 57 7.55 -18.85 5.91
C LEU A 57 7.63 -19.38 4.47
N PRO A 58 7.53 -20.70 4.26
CA PRO A 58 7.35 -21.25 2.93
C PRO A 58 6.17 -20.56 2.26
N VAL A 59 6.45 -19.99 1.09
CA VAL A 59 5.44 -19.31 0.32
C VAL A 59 4.59 -20.38 -0.37
N GLU A 60 3.36 -20.56 0.10
CA GLU A 60 2.38 -21.39 -0.58
C GLU A 60 1.36 -20.47 -1.26
N GLY A 61 1.47 -20.33 -2.59
CA GLY A 61 0.48 -19.62 -3.39
C GLY A 61 1.07 -18.69 -4.46
N ARG A 62 0.48 -18.75 -5.66
CA ARG A 62 0.93 -18.03 -6.86
C ARG A 62 1.09 -16.50 -6.69
N MET A 63 0.36 -15.89 -5.77
CA MET A 63 0.42 -14.43 -5.55
C MET A 63 1.81 -13.99 -5.06
N PHE A 64 2.38 -14.71 -4.10
CA PHE A 64 3.68 -14.36 -3.53
C PHE A 64 4.83 -14.76 -4.46
N GLU A 65 4.67 -15.83 -5.25
CA GLU A 65 5.58 -16.14 -6.36
C GLU A 65 5.59 -14.97 -7.36
N TRP A 66 4.42 -14.47 -7.74
CA TRP A 66 4.29 -13.32 -8.64
C TRP A 66 4.88 -12.02 -8.04
N PHE A 67 4.77 -11.79 -6.73
CA PHE A 67 5.46 -10.66 -6.08
C PHE A 67 6.98 -10.73 -6.22
N ALA A 68 7.56 -11.92 -6.26
CA ALA A 68 9.01 -12.11 -6.44
C ALA A 68 9.44 -11.96 -7.92
N GLU A 69 8.57 -12.29 -8.87
CA GLU A 69 8.86 -12.24 -10.31
C GLU A 69 8.59 -10.88 -10.95
N SER A 70 7.49 -10.23 -10.60
CA SER A 70 7.02 -8.98 -11.22
C SER A 70 6.56 -7.97 -10.18
N GLY A 71 5.65 -8.37 -9.30
CA GLY A 71 5.04 -7.49 -8.31
C GLY A 71 4.22 -6.34 -8.91
N TYR A 72 3.61 -5.55 -8.02
CA TYR A 72 2.90 -4.33 -8.37
C TYR A 72 3.86 -3.24 -8.88
N GLN A 73 3.38 -2.37 -9.76
CA GLN A 73 4.15 -1.36 -10.48
C GLN A 73 3.48 0.03 -10.46
N ALA A 74 2.68 0.32 -9.43
CA ALA A 74 2.00 1.60 -9.30
C ALA A 74 3.03 2.75 -9.18
N ASP A 75 2.76 3.86 -9.86
CA ASP A 75 3.63 5.04 -9.84
C ASP A 75 3.32 5.89 -8.60
N LEU A 76 4.00 5.59 -7.49
CA LEU A 76 3.77 6.28 -6.20
C LEU A 76 3.94 7.79 -6.27
N ALA A 77 4.88 8.29 -7.10
CA ALA A 77 5.10 9.72 -7.23
C ALA A 77 3.89 10.39 -7.87
N LYS A 78 3.40 9.86 -9.00
CA LYS A 78 2.18 10.37 -9.64
C LYS A 78 0.95 10.23 -8.75
N LEU A 79 0.82 9.11 -8.04
CA LEU A 79 -0.31 8.89 -7.15
C LEU A 79 -0.34 9.89 -6.00
N ARG A 80 0.81 10.26 -5.43
CA ARG A 80 0.87 11.28 -4.37
C ARG A 80 0.57 12.69 -4.89
N ASP A 81 0.96 12.99 -6.12
CA ASP A 81 0.63 14.25 -6.76
C ASP A 81 -0.88 14.35 -7.06
N HIS A 82 -1.48 13.25 -7.53
CA HIS A 82 -2.89 13.21 -7.93
C HIS A 82 -3.85 13.02 -6.75
N PHE A 83 -3.46 12.21 -5.78
CA PHE A 83 -4.23 11.89 -4.57
C PHE A 83 -3.43 12.34 -3.34
N PRO A 84 -3.43 13.64 -3.00
CA PRO A 84 -2.71 14.11 -1.84
C PRO A 84 -3.26 13.49 -0.56
N GLY A 85 -2.35 13.04 0.31
CA GLY A 85 -2.69 12.46 1.61
C GLY A 85 -2.83 10.94 1.65
N LEU A 86 -2.38 10.23 0.60
CA LEU A 86 -2.18 8.77 0.66
C LEU A 86 -1.33 8.39 1.86
N LEU A 87 -1.81 7.42 2.63
CA LEU A 87 -1.16 6.96 3.84
C LEU A 87 0.04 6.08 3.51
N THR A 88 1.17 6.37 4.15
CA THR A 88 2.25 5.39 4.29
C THR A 88 1.81 4.27 5.23
N PHE A 89 2.48 3.13 5.20
CA PHE A 89 2.21 2.04 6.14
C PHE A 89 2.34 2.50 7.60
N ARG A 90 3.31 3.38 7.86
CA ARG A 90 3.53 3.98 9.19
C ARG A 90 2.36 4.85 9.63
N ASP A 91 1.87 5.71 8.75
CA ASP A 91 0.78 6.65 9.08
C ASP A 91 -0.53 5.88 9.28
N TRP A 92 -0.80 4.90 8.43
CA TRP A 92 -1.94 4.00 8.59
C TRP A 92 -1.86 3.24 9.93
N LEU A 93 -0.74 2.59 10.24
CA LEU A 93 -0.57 1.82 11.46
C LEU A 93 -0.67 2.70 12.72
N GLY A 94 -0.10 3.90 12.68
CA GLY A 94 -0.20 4.87 13.77
C GLY A 94 -1.64 5.30 14.06
N GLY A 95 -2.54 5.24 13.08
CA GLY A 95 -3.97 5.46 13.26
C GLY A 95 -4.73 4.28 13.92
N GLN A 96 -4.19 3.06 13.81
CA GLN A 96 -4.83 1.84 14.33
C GLN A 96 -4.52 1.57 15.80
N VAL A 97 -3.34 2.00 16.26
CA VAL A 97 -2.84 1.70 17.60
C VAL A 97 -3.11 2.92 18.49
N ARG A 98 -4.20 2.87 19.25
CA ARG A 98 -4.52 3.81 20.34
C ARG A 98 -4.49 3.12 21.69
#